data_AF-A0A3A4Z986-F1
#
_entry.id   AF-A0A3A4Z986-F1
#
_cell.length_a   1.000
_cell.length_b   1.000
_cell.length_c   1.000
_cell.angle_alpha   90.00
_cell.angle_beta   90.00
_cell.angle_gamma   90.00
#
_symmetry.space_group_name_H-M   'P 1'
#
loop_
_entity.id
_entity.type
_entity.pdbx_description
1 polymer ?
#
loop_
_entity_poly.entity_id
_entity_poly.type
_entity_poly.pdbx_seq_one_letter_code
_entity_poly.pdbx_strand_id
1 'polypeptide(L)'
;MTKIFYDHLIEVEEIIAKIDSQEIRIEEKKEILALVDETFHHHTLTIILDHLPFSKHNEFLEKFQQSPFDLELLEFLKKEIEVDIEEIIRSEAKKIKEKLLCEIEAAKK
;
A
#
# COMPACT_ATOMS: atom_id res chain seq x y z
N MET A 1 -4.15 -2.90 -10.28
CA MET A 1 -3.89 -1.59 -9.65
C MET A 1 -5.12 -0.73 -9.83
N THR A 2 -6.00 -0.80 -8.85
CA THR A 2 -7.08 0.19 -8.71
C THR A 2 -6.40 1.46 -8.22
N LYS A 3 -6.61 2.58 -8.89
CA LYS A 3 -6.13 3.88 -8.38
C LYS A 3 -6.76 4.07 -7.00
N ILE A 4 -5.94 4.03 -5.96
CA ILE A 4 -6.31 4.24 -4.55
C ILE A 4 -5.59 5.45 -3.98
N PHE A 5 -6.14 6.06 -2.93
CA PHE A 5 -5.63 7.33 -2.43
C PHE A 5 -4.16 7.26 -2.01
N TYR A 6 -3.61 6.09 -1.66
CA TYR A 6 -2.20 5.88 -1.29
C TYR A 6 -1.32 5.33 -2.42
N ASP A 7 -1.83 5.22 -3.64
CA ASP A 7 -1.06 4.79 -4.83
C ASP A 7 0.19 5.67 -5.03
N HIS A 8 0.05 6.98 -4.76
CA HIS A 8 1.14 7.95 -4.82
C HIS A 8 2.16 7.84 -3.67
N LEU A 9 1.80 7.21 -2.54
CA LEU A 9 2.66 7.09 -1.36
C LEU A 9 3.61 5.88 -1.45
N ILE A 10 3.22 4.85 -2.19
CA ILE A 10 3.94 3.56 -2.20
C ILE A 10 5.10 3.57 -3.21
N GLU A 11 5.12 4.48 -4.18
CA GLU A 11 6.18 4.57 -5.21
C GLU A 11 6.47 3.20 -5.86
N VAL A 12 5.42 2.50 -6.31
CA VAL A 12 5.51 1.15 -6.92
C VAL A 12 6.36 1.10 -8.19
N GLU A 13 6.63 2.23 -8.84
CA GLU A 13 7.47 2.31 -10.04
C GLU A 13 8.87 1.73 -9.82
N GLU A 14 9.47 1.94 -8.65
CA GLU A 14 10.81 1.43 -8.37
C GLU A 14 10.82 -0.10 -8.21
N ILE A 15 9.75 -0.67 -7.64
CA ILE A 15 9.55 -2.13 -7.53
C ILE A 15 9.38 -2.72 -8.92
N ILE A 16 8.54 -2.10 -9.76
CA ILE A 16 8.33 -2.52 -11.15
C ILE A 16 9.65 -2.47 -11.92
N ALA A 17 10.41 -1.38 -11.83
CA ALA A 17 11.70 -1.25 -12.51
C ALA A 17 12.71 -2.31 -12.06
N LYS A 18 12.73 -2.66 -10.77
CA LYS A 18 13.63 -3.69 -10.24
C LYS A 18 13.21 -5.09 -10.67
N ILE A 19 11.92 -5.41 -10.56
CA ILE A 19 11.32 -6.64 -11.08
C ILE A 19 11.60 -6.75 -12.58
N ASP A 20 11.47 -5.65 -13.32
CA ASP A 20 11.69 -5.65 -14.75
C ASP A 20 13.15 -5.91 -15.13
N SER A 21 14.08 -5.36 -14.33
CA SER A 21 15.52 -5.62 -14.42
C SER A 21 15.90 -7.07 -14.07
N GLN A 22 15.01 -7.85 -13.47
CA GLN A 22 15.22 -9.29 -13.28
C GLN A 22 14.73 -10.06 -14.51
N GLU A 23 15.49 -11.06 -14.93
CA GLU A 23 15.12 -12.02 -15.98
C GLU A 23 14.11 -13.08 -15.46
N ILE A 24 13.03 -12.63 -14.83
CA ILE A 24 11.88 -13.48 -14.44
C ILE A 24 10.78 -13.39 -15.50
N ARG A 25 9.96 -14.43 -15.56
CA ARG A 25 8.86 -14.51 -16.54
C ARG A 25 7.84 -13.42 -16.31
N ILE A 26 7.23 -12.92 -17.39
CA ILE A 26 6.19 -11.88 -17.33
C ILE A 26 5.01 -12.31 -16.44
N GLU A 27 4.68 -13.60 -16.42
CA GLU A 27 3.67 -14.18 -15.52
C GLU A 27 4.06 -14.03 -14.05
N GLU A 28 5.28 -14.44 -13.67
CA GLU A 28 5.80 -14.25 -12.30
C GLU A 28 5.87 -12.77 -11.92
N LYS A 29 6.30 -11.89 -12.84
CA LYS A 29 6.30 -10.44 -12.61
C LYS A 29 4.89 -9.94 -12.25
N LYS A 30 3.86 -10.41 -12.96
CA LYS A 30 2.46 -10.06 -12.68
C LYS A 30 1.98 -10.61 -11.35
N GLU A 31 2.34 -11.85 -11.02
CA GLU A 31 1.97 -12.46 -9.73
C GLU A 31 2.61 -11.73 -8.56
N ILE A 32 3.90 -11.40 -8.66
CA ILE A 32 4.60 -10.60 -7.66
C ILE A 32 3.92 -9.25 -7.52
N LEU A 33 3.67 -8.53 -8.63
CA LEU A 33 2.99 -7.22 -8.56
C LEU A 33 1.59 -7.31 -7.96
N ALA A 34 0.84 -8.38 -8.21
CA ALA A 34 -0.47 -8.59 -7.60
C ALA A 34 -0.36 -8.85 -6.09
N LEU A 35 0.59 -9.68 -5.65
CA LEU A 35 0.88 -9.93 -4.24
C LEU A 35 1.33 -8.66 -3.52
N VAL A 36 2.13 -7.84 -4.19
CA VAL A 36 2.63 -6.56 -3.70
C VAL A 36 1.45 -5.60 -3.47
N ASP A 37 0.61 -5.41 -4.48
CA ASP A 37 -0.61 -4.58 -4.42
C ASP A 37 -1.54 -5.05 -3.28
N GLU A 38 -1.79 -6.36 -3.19
CA GLU A 38 -2.64 -6.93 -2.14
C GLU A 38 -2.03 -6.76 -0.74
N THR A 39 -0.72 -6.99 -0.59
CA THR A 39 0.00 -6.80 0.67
C THR A 39 -0.08 -5.34 1.11
N PHE A 40 0.21 -4.39 0.22
CA PHE A 40 0.09 -2.97 0.53
C PHE A 40 -1.32 -2.57 0.91
N HIS A 41 -2.31 -3.04 0.15
CA HIS A 41 -3.71 -2.75 0.40
C HIS A 41 -4.13 -3.23 1.79
N HIS A 42 -3.86 -4.50 2.09
CA HIS A 42 -4.18 -5.09 3.39
C HIS A 42 -3.47 -4.37 4.53
N HIS A 43 -2.18 -4.11 4.39
CA HIS A 43 -1.40 -3.51 5.46
C HIS A 43 -1.81 -2.07 5.72
N THR A 44 -2.04 -1.29 4.67
CA THR A 44 -2.53 0.09 4.76
C THR A 44 -3.88 0.13 5.46
N LEU A 45 -4.82 -0.73 5.07
CA LEU A 45 -6.12 -0.86 5.73
C LEU A 45 -5.99 -1.25 7.20
N THR A 46 -5.10 -2.20 7.53
CA THR A 46 -4.85 -2.60 8.91
C THR A 46 -4.35 -1.42 9.75
N ILE A 47 -3.34 -0.68 9.30
CA ILE A 47 -2.80 0.48 10.02
C ILE A 47 -3.89 1.53 10.22
N ILE A 48 -4.65 1.83 9.17
CA ILE A 48 -5.74 2.79 9.24
C ILE A 48 -6.76 2.36 10.31
N LEU A 49 -7.21 1.12 10.29
CA LEU A 49 -8.19 0.61 11.26
C LEU A 49 -7.61 0.48 12.68
N ASP A 50 -6.31 0.26 12.83
CA ASP A 50 -5.63 0.19 14.13
C ASP A 50 -5.54 1.57 14.79
N HIS A 51 -5.23 2.59 14.00
CA HIS A 51 -5.12 3.98 14.46
C HIS A 51 -6.46 4.72 14.53
N LEU A 52 -7.42 4.36 13.68
CA LEU A 52 -8.74 4.97 13.67
C LEU A 52 -9.58 4.39 14.82
N PRO A 53 -10.30 5.23 15.59
CA PRO A 53 -11.18 4.71 16.63
C PRO A 53 -12.34 3.90 16.04
N PHE A 54 -12.76 2.82 16.73
CA PHE A 54 -13.86 1.93 16.31
C PHE A 54 -15.15 2.67 15.92
N SER A 55 -15.47 3.78 16.59
CA SER A 55 -16.65 4.58 16.26
C SER A 55 -16.62 5.19 14.86
N LYS A 56 -15.43 5.32 14.27
CA LYS A 56 -15.17 5.94 12.97
C LYS A 56 -14.86 4.92 11.87
N HIS A 57 -14.69 3.64 12.23
CA HIS A 57 -14.44 2.55 11.27
C HIS A 57 -15.53 2.44 10.22
N ASN A 58 -16.80 2.49 10.62
CA ASN A 58 -17.93 2.43 9.68
C ASN A 58 -17.95 3.63 8.73
N GLU A 59 -17.75 4.84 9.25
CA GLU A 59 -17.71 6.08 8.45
C GLU A 59 -16.57 6.04 7.42
N PHE A 60 -15.41 5.54 7.83
CA PHE A 60 -14.28 5.32 6.93
C PHE A 60 -14.59 4.24 5.88
N LEU A 61 -15.14 3.09 6.27
CA LEU A 61 -15.47 1.99 5.36
C LEU A 61 -16.52 2.40 4.33
N GLU A 62 -17.55 3.15 4.72
CA GLU A 62 -18.56 3.68 3.80
C GLU A 62 -17.94 4.64 2.79
N LYS A 63 -17.10 5.58 3.25
CA LYS A 63 -16.38 6.50 2.36
C LYS A 63 -15.41 5.77 1.44
N PHE A 64 -14.72 4.75 1.96
CA PHE A 64 -13.77 3.94 1.19
C PHE A 64 -14.47 3.11 0.11
N GLN A 65 -15.65 2.56 0.41
CA GLN A 65 -16.48 1.89 -0.59
C GLN A 65 -17.03 2.83 -1.67
N GLN A 66 -17.39 4.07 -1.28
CA GLN A 66 -17.93 5.08 -2.19
C GLN A 66 -16.86 5.61 -3.15
N SER A 67 -15.71 6.04 -2.61
CA SER A 67 -14.63 6.65 -3.39
C SER A 67 -13.25 6.26 -2.84
N PRO A 68 -12.69 5.10 -3.23
CA PRO A 68 -11.40 4.61 -2.72
C PRO A 68 -10.18 5.46 -3.17
N PHE A 69 -10.36 6.38 -4.11
CA PHE A 69 -9.33 7.31 -4.59
C PHE A 69 -9.43 8.71 -3.98
N ASP A 70 -10.43 8.97 -3.15
CA ASP A 70 -10.68 10.32 -2.69
C ASP A 70 -9.61 10.79 -1.71
N LEU A 71 -9.03 11.96 -1.98
CA LEU A 71 -8.11 12.62 -1.05
C LEU A 71 -8.84 13.02 0.25
N GLU A 72 -10.17 13.18 0.22
CA GLU A 72 -10.96 13.41 1.42
C GLU A 72 -10.85 12.27 2.44
N LEU A 73 -10.58 11.02 2.02
CA LEU A 73 -10.30 9.92 2.94
C LEU A 73 -9.01 10.17 3.72
N LEU A 74 -7.96 10.62 3.02
CA LEU A 74 -6.67 10.92 3.62
C LEU A 74 -6.79 12.10 4.60
N GLU A 75 -7.50 13.16 4.20
CA GLU A 75 -7.75 14.31 5.07
C GLU A 75 -8.59 13.94 6.29
N PHE A 76 -9.61 13.09 6.11
CA PHE A 76 -10.40 12.56 7.22
C PHE A 76 -9.55 11.77 8.19
N LEU A 77 -8.71 10.87 7.68
CA LEU A 77 -7.77 10.11 8.50
C LEU A 77 -6.81 11.03 9.24
N LYS A 78 -6.20 12.02 8.57
CA LYS A 78 -5.32 13.01 9.22
C LYS A 78 -6.01 13.86 10.28
N LYS A 79 -7.33 14.06 10.17
CA LYS A 79 -8.10 14.84 11.12
C LYS A 79 -8.51 14.04 12.34
N GLU A 80 -8.88 12.78 12.15
CA GLU A 80 -9.31 11.88 13.22
C GLU A 80 -8.13 11.17 13.90
N ILE A 81 -7.04 10.95 13.17
CA ILE A 81 -5.79 10.34 13.65
C ILE A 81 -4.80 11.48 13.89
N GLU A 82 -4.43 11.68 15.15
CA GLU A 82 -3.49 12.73 15.57
C GLU A 82 -2.05 12.51 15.04
N VAL A 83 -1.75 11.30 14.58
CA VAL A 83 -0.46 10.88 14.01
C VAL A 83 -0.49 11.00 12.49
N ASP A 84 0.64 11.38 11.87
CA ASP A 84 0.80 11.42 10.42
C ASP A 84 0.68 10.00 9.81
N ILE A 85 -0.55 9.60 9.52
CA ILE A 85 -0.87 8.32 8.87
C ILE A 85 -0.18 8.16 7.52
N GLU A 86 0.04 9.26 6.79
CA GLU A 86 0.82 9.27 5.55
C GLU A 86 2.25 8.80 5.78
N GLU A 87 2.90 9.27 6.84
CA GLU A 87 4.26 8.88 7.15
C GLU A 87 4.33 7.42 7.57
N ILE A 88 3.34 6.93 8.34
CA ILE A 88 3.25 5.52 8.72
C ILE A 88 3.09 4.65 7.47
N ILE A 89 2.11 4.96 6.61
CA ILE A 89 1.88 4.23 5.35
C ILE A 89 3.15 4.25 4.50
N ARG A 90 3.81 5.41 4.36
CA ARG A 90 5.06 5.53 3.58
C ARG A 90 6.19 4.68 4.17
N SER A 91 6.37 4.71 5.48
CA SER A 91 7.43 3.99 6.18
C SER A 91 7.21 2.48 6.08
N GLU A 92 5.98 2.04 6.26
CA GLU A 92 5.61 0.64 6.12
C GLU A 92 5.68 0.19 4.66
N ALA A 93 5.30 1.07 3.74
CA ALA A 93 5.38 0.77 2.32
C ALA A 93 6.85 0.56 1.89
N LYS A 94 7.74 1.39 2.42
CA LYS A 94 9.18 1.27 2.21
C LYS A 94 9.74 -0.05 2.77
N LYS A 95 9.30 -0.48 3.95
CA LYS A 95 9.70 -1.78 4.51
C LYS A 95 9.20 -2.94 3.66
N ILE A 96 7.93 -2.93 3.23
CA ILE A 96 7.38 -3.97 2.36
C ILE A 96 8.18 -4.04 1.07
N LYS A 97 8.44 -2.88 0.45
CA LYS A 97 9.31 -2.73 -0.72
C LYS A 97 10.69 -3.35 -0.49
N GLU A 98 11.39 -2.99 0.58
CA GLU A 98 12.71 -3.55 0.89
C GLU A 98 12.66 -5.07 1.10
N LYS A 99 11.61 -5.57 1.77
CA LYS A 99 11.39 -7.00 1.98
C LYS A 99 11.22 -7.75 0.66
N LEU A 100 10.35 -7.25 -0.22
CA LEU A 100 10.09 -7.83 -1.54
C LEU A 100 11.36 -7.80 -2.40
N LEU A 101 12.06 -6.68 -2.43
CA LEU A 101 13.33 -6.56 -3.14
C LEU A 101 14.34 -7.60 -2.66
N CYS A 102 14.45 -7.78 -1.33
CA CYS A 102 15.30 -8.78 -0.73
C CYS A 102 14.89 -10.21 -1.11
N GLU A 103 13.60 -10.53 -1.09
CA GLU A 103 13.10 -11.85 -1.51
C GLU A 103 13.34 -12.14 -2.99
N ILE A 104 13.14 -11.13 -3.86
CA ILE A 104 13.42 -11.24 -5.30
C ILE A 104 14.91 -11.45 -5.56
N GLU A 105 15.79 -10.73 -4.85
CA GLU A 105 17.24 -10.93 -4.96
C GLU A 105 17.69 -12.29 -4.40
N ALA A 106 17.05 -12.77 -3.31
CA ALA A 106 17.33 -14.06 -2.71
C ALA A 106 16.89 -15.23 -3.62
N ALA A 107 15.77 -15.11 -4.32
CA ALA A 107 15.28 -16.13 -5.25
C ALA A 107 16.21 -16.37 -6.45
N LYS A 108 17.18 -15.47 -6.69
CA LYS A 108 18.17 -15.59 -7.76
C LYS A 108 19.36 -16.51 -7.41
N LYS A 109 19.51 -16.92 -6.15
CA LYS A 109 20.67 -17.68 -5.64
C LYS A 109 20.35 -19.14 -5.39
#